data_AF-A0A7C6SQ17-F1
#
_entry.id   AF-A0A7C6SQ17-F1
#
_cell.length_a   1.000
_cell.length_b   1.000
_cell.length_c   1.000
_cell.angle_alpha   90.00
_cell.angle_beta   90.00
_cell.angle_gamma   90.00
#
_symmetry.space_group_name_H-M   'P 1'
#
loop_
_entity.id
_entity.type
_entity.pdbx_description
1 polymer ?
#
loop_
_entity_poly.entity_id
_entity_poly.type
_entity_poly.pdbx_seq_one_letter_code
_entity_poly.pdbx_strand_id
1 'polypeptide(L)'
;GFIDEILRGTNTIERIAASSAVLDAIARRNALCMAATHDIELTRLLRDVFQNLHFSETMDEDGIRFDYLLREGPTRTRNAIRLLQQMGYGQEIIAAAQDNARRFEQTGSWDRL
;
A
#
# COMPACT_ATOMS: atom_id res chain seq x y z
N GLY A 1 21.06 2.30 1.34
CA GLY A 1 20.65 0.91 1.07
C GLY A 1 19.22 0.89 0.58
N PHE A 2 18.84 -0.16 -0.13
CA PHE A 2 17.47 -0.41 -0.58
C PHE A 2 16.90 -1.59 0.20
N ILE A 3 15.67 -1.45 0.66
CA ILE A 3 14.94 -2.50 1.36
C ILE A 3 13.59 -2.66 0.68
N ASP A 4 13.23 -3.89 0.34
CA ASP A 4 11.98 -4.22 -0.33
C ASP A 4 11.17 -5.16 0.55
N GLU A 5 10.01 -4.69 1.02
CA GLU A 5 9.05 -5.44 1.86
C GLU A 5 9.69 -6.19 3.04
N ILE A 6 10.01 -5.43 4.09
CA ILE A 6 10.57 -5.98 5.34
C ILE A 6 9.63 -7.05 5.90
N LEU A 7 10.13 -8.29 6.00
CA LEU A 7 9.47 -9.43 6.64
C LEU A 7 8.10 -9.80 6.03
N ARG A 8 8.05 -10.01 4.71
CA ARG A 8 6.87 -10.58 4.05
C ARG A 8 6.47 -11.92 4.68
N GLY A 9 5.16 -12.17 4.83
CA GLY A 9 4.62 -13.48 5.23
C GLY A 9 4.33 -13.69 6.72
N THR A 10 4.44 -12.66 7.56
CA THR A 10 3.94 -12.67 8.95
C THR A 10 2.65 -11.83 9.11
N ASN A 11 2.04 -11.88 10.30
CA ASN A 11 0.89 -11.05 10.66
C ASN A 11 1.23 -9.57 10.51
N THR A 12 0.30 -8.80 9.94
CA THR A 12 0.41 -7.36 9.68
C THR A 12 0.88 -6.55 10.88
N ILE A 13 0.37 -6.83 12.09
CA ILE A 13 0.75 -6.08 13.29
C ILE A 13 2.24 -6.26 13.61
N GLU A 14 2.71 -7.52 13.64
CA GLU A 14 4.11 -7.83 13.93
C GLU A 14 5.05 -7.33 12.84
N ARG A 15 4.63 -7.44 11.58
CA ARG A 15 5.38 -6.91 10.43
C ARG A 15 5.61 -5.41 10.57
N ILE A 16 4.55 -4.63 10.79
CA ILE A 16 4.65 -3.17 10.95
C ILE A 16 5.54 -2.81 12.15
N ALA A 17 5.35 -3.48 13.29
CA ALA A 17 6.14 -3.23 14.49
C ALA A 17 7.64 -3.48 14.25
N ALA A 18 7.99 -4.65 13.69
CA ALA A 18 9.37 -5.00 13.37
C ALA A 18 9.99 -4.06 12.33
N SER A 19 9.26 -3.76 11.24
CA SER A 19 9.70 -2.84 10.19
C SER A 19 9.98 -1.44 10.74
N SER A 20 9.11 -0.92 11.61
CA SER A 20 9.29 0.39 12.23
C SER A 20 10.56 0.45 13.09
N ALA A 21 10.82 -0.59 13.89
CA ALA A 21 12.00 -0.66 14.75
C ALA A 21 13.30 -0.75 13.94
N VAL A 22 13.32 -1.55 12.87
CA VAL A 22 14.48 -1.69 11.98
C VAL A 22 14.77 -0.37 11.27
N LEU A 23 13.75 0.28 10.70
CA LEU A 23 13.93 1.53 9.97
C LEU A 23 14.36 2.69 10.88
N ASP A 24 13.79 2.80 12.10
CA ASP A 24 14.23 3.78 13.09
C ASP A 24 15.70 3.57 13.49
N ALA A 25 16.12 2.32 13.70
CA ALA A 25 17.51 2.00 14.02
C ALA A 25 18.48 2.37 12.87
N ILE A 26 18.06 2.23 11.61
CA ILE A 26 18.85 2.64 10.44
C ILE A 26 18.94 4.17 10.35
N ALA A 27 17.82 4.87 10.53
CA ALA A 27 17.76 6.33 10.48
C ALA A 27 18.72 6.98 11.50
N ARG A 28 18.80 6.44 12.72
CA ARG A 28 19.72 6.92 13.77
C ARG A 28 21.21 6.77 13.43
N ARG A 29 21.56 5.93 12.45
CA ARG A 29 22.96 5.74 12.01
C ARG A 29 23.38 6.72 10.91
N ASN A 30 22.55 7.72 10.60
CA ASN A 30 22.77 8.68 9.52
C ASN A 30 23.05 8.01 8.16
N ALA A 31 22.38 6.89 7.92
CA ALA A 31 22.51 6.13 6.69
C ALA A 31 21.41 6.53 5.70
N LEU A 32 21.76 6.72 4.43
CA LEU A 32 20.77 6.86 3.37
C LEU A 32 20.04 5.52 3.16
N CYS A 33 18.73 5.51 3.39
CA CYS A 33 17.89 4.32 3.27
C CYS A 33 16.63 4.62 2.47
N MET A 34 16.32 3.74 1.52
CA MET A 34 15.05 3.72 0.79
C MET A 34 14.36 2.39 1.07
N ALA A 35 13.09 2.46 1.48
CA ALA A 35 12.29 1.28 1.80
C ALA A 35 11.00 1.29 0.97
N ALA A 36 10.70 0.18 0.30
CA ALA A 36 9.41 -0.06 -0.34
C ALA A 36 8.52 -0.86 0.61
N THR A 37 7.25 -0.47 0.70
CA THR A 37 6.25 -1.13 1.56
C THR A 37 4.83 -0.91 1.05
N HIS A 38 3.97 -1.91 1.23
CA HIS A 38 2.51 -1.80 1.08
C HIS A 38 1.79 -1.39 2.37
N ASP A 39 2.49 -1.30 3.51
CA ASP A 39 1.89 -1.02 4.82
C ASP A 39 1.67 0.50 5.01
N ILE A 40 0.43 0.97 4.80
CA ILE A 40 0.07 2.38 4.98
C ILE A 40 0.30 2.83 6.41
N GLU A 41 0.06 1.99 7.43
CA GLU A 41 0.36 2.36 8.82
C GLU A 41 1.84 2.67 9.03
N LEU A 42 2.75 1.95 8.38
CA LEU A 42 4.19 2.19 8.50
C LEU A 42 4.56 3.58 7.98
N THR A 43 3.96 4.01 6.87
CA THR A 43 4.16 5.37 6.31
C THR A 43 3.72 6.47 7.28
N ARG A 44 2.70 6.19 8.12
CA ARG A 44 2.21 7.14 9.13
C ARG A 44 3.09 7.15 10.36
N LEU A 45 3.53 5.98 10.84
CA LEU A 45 4.39 5.84 12.01
C LEU A 45 5.75 6.52 11.81
N LEU A 46 6.31 6.44 10.60
CA LEU A 46 7.65 6.94 10.30
C LEU A 46 7.68 8.30 9.60
N ARG A 47 6.54 9.01 9.52
CA ARG A 47 6.38 10.24 8.74
C ARG A 47 7.33 11.39 9.11
N ASP A 48 7.81 11.41 10.35
CA ASP A 48 8.71 12.46 10.87
C ASP A 48 10.19 12.04 10.79
N VAL A 49 10.46 10.78 10.42
CA VAL A 49 11.80 10.20 10.31
C VAL A 49 12.17 9.97 8.83
N PHE A 50 11.19 9.61 8.00
CA PHE A 50 11.36 9.31 6.58
C PHE A 50 10.45 10.18 5.71
N GLN A 51 10.94 10.56 4.53
CA GLN A 51 10.12 11.16 3.50
C GLN A 51 9.27 10.08 2.82
N ASN A 52 7.95 10.22 2.87
CA ASN A 52 7.04 9.35 2.14
C ASN A 52 7.02 9.72 0.65
N LEU A 53 7.22 8.72 -0.21
CA LEU A 53 7.10 8.83 -1.66
C LEU A 53 6.25 7.66 -2.18
N HIS A 54 5.58 7.85 -3.31
CA HIS A 54 4.83 6.79 -3.99
C HIS A 54 4.89 6.90 -5.50
N PHE A 55 4.64 5.77 -6.16
CA PHE A 55 4.24 5.74 -7.57
C PHE A 55 2.71 5.77 -7.67
N SER A 56 2.22 6.32 -8.77
CA SER A 56 0.79 6.35 -9.09
C SER A 56 0.58 5.77 -10.49
N GLU A 57 -0.62 5.25 -10.68
CA GLU A 57 -1.12 4.78 -11.96
C GLU A 57 -2.36 5.59 -12.38
N THR A 58 -2.56 5.68 -13.69
CA THR A 58 -3.78 6.20 -14.31
C THR A 58 -4.47 5.08 -15.06
N MET A 59 -5.81 5.09 -15.03
CA MET A 59 -6.64 4.16 -15.79
C MET A 59 -7.32 4.95 -16.91
N ASP A 60 -7.11 4.52 -18.14
CA ASP A 60 -7.84 4.99 -19.32
C ASP A 60 -8.51 3.79 -20.04
N GLU A 61 -9.12 4.03 -21.20
CA GLU A 61 -9.79 2.99 -22.00
C GLU A 61 -8.80 1.93 -22.50
N ASP A 62 -7.52 2.30 -22.65
CA ASP A 62 -6.44 1.41 -23.13
C ASP A 62 -5.80 0.58 -22.00
N GLY A 63 -6.15 0.89 -20.74
CA GLY A 63 -5.81 0.10 -19.58
C GLY A 63 -5.08 0.86 -18.49
N ILE A 64 -4.21 0.16 -17.75
CA ILE A 64 -3.43 0.76 -16.67
C ILE A 64 -2.12 1.29 -17.24
N ARG A 65 -1.89 2.59 -17.04
CA ARG A 65 -0.63 3.25 -17.35
C ARG A 65 0.09 3.65 -16.06
N PHE A 66 1.34 3.23 -15.96
CA PHE A 66 2.28 3.70 -14.94
C PHE A 66 3.22 4.72 -15.60
N ASP A 67 3.33 5.92 -15.03
CA ASP A 67 4.29 6.92 -15.52
C ASP A 67 5.66 6.84 -14.85
N TYR A 68 5.79 5.97 -13.84
CA TYR A 68 7.02 5.73 -13.10
C TYR A 68 7.60 6.98 -12.43
N LEU A 69 6.77 7.99 -12.15
CA LEU A 69 7.18 9.19 -11.44
C LEU A 69 6.96 9.04 -9.93
N LEU A 70 8.02 9.34 -9.16
CA LEU A 70 7.94 9.45 -7.71
C LEU A 70 7.19 10.73 -7.33
N ARG A 71 6.22 10.58 -6.43
CA ARG A 71 5.37 11.66 -5.92
C ARG A 71 5.46 11.74 -4.41
N GLU A 72 5.36 12.94 -3.88
CA GLU A 72 5.39 13.17 -2.43
C GLU A 72 4.14 12.62 -1.73
N GLY A 73 4.35 12.12 -0.51
CA GLY A 73 3.31 11.56 0.35
C GLY A 73 3.08 10.05 0.14
N PRO A 74 2.27 9.44 1.02
CA PRO A 74 1.87 8.04 0.86
C PRO A 74 0.89 7.87 -0.30
N THR A 75 0.84 6.66 -0.88
CA THR A 75 -0.18 6.34 -1.88
C THR A 75 -1.59 6.46 -1.29
N ARG A 76 -2.51 6.97 -2.10
CA ARG A 76 -3.94 7.12 -1.75
C ARG A 76 -4.83 6.14 -2.50
N THR A 77 -4.26 5.40 -3.45
CA THR A 77 -5.02 4.56 -4.36
C THR A 77 -4.88 3.08 -3.97
N ARG A 78 -6.00 2.35 -4.03
CA ARG A 78 -6.06 0.89 -3.87
C ARG A 78 -6.66 0.30 -5.14
N ASN A 79 -5.84 0.07 -6.16
CA ASN A 79 -6.34 -0.26 -7.49
C ASN A 79 -6.56 -1.76 -7.75
N ALA A 80 -6.39 -2.61 -6.73
CA ALA A 80 -6.62 -4.05 -6.83
C ALA A 80 -8.02 -4.40 -7.38
N ILE A 81 -9.07 -3.69 -6.96
CA ILE A 81 -10.43 -3.95 -7.45
C ILE A 81 -10.59 -3.48 -8.90
N ARG A 82 -9.92 -2.39 -9.29
CA ARG A 82 -9.97 -1.89 -10.67
C ARG A 82 -9.23 -2.82 -11.64
N LEU A 83 -8.21 -3.55 -11.17
CA LEU A 83 -7.54 -4.60 -11.96
C LEU A 83 -8.51 -5.70 -12.39
N LEU A 84 -9.52 -6.03 -11.58
CA LEU A 84 -10.54 -7.02 -11.96
C LEU A 84 -11.30 -6.60 -13.23
N GLN A 85 -11.55 -5.30 -13.42
CA GLN A 85 -12.21 -4.79 -14.62
C GLN A 85 -11.35 -5.01 -15.86
N GLN A 86 -10.04 -4.73 -15.77
CA GLN A 86 -9.07 -4.95 -16.85
C GLN A 86 -8.89 -6.43 -17.19
N MET A 87 -8.97 -7.30 -16.19
CA MET A 87 -8.89 -8.76 -16.36
C MET A 87 -10.18 -9.37 -16.92
N GLY A 88 -11.23 -8.57 -17.15
CA GLY A 88 -12.49 -9.02 -17.73
C GLY A 88 -13.43 -9.73 -16.75
N TYR A 89 -13.28 -9.52 -15.44
CA TYR A 89 -14.24 -10.04 -14.46
C TYR A 89 -15.59 -9.33 -14.61
N GLY A 90 -16.68 -10.07 -14.33
CA GLY A 90 -18.04 -9.55 -14.44
C GLY A 90 -18.33 -8.38 -13.50
N GLN A 91 -19.23 -7.49 -13.92
CA GLN A 91 -19.62 -6.31 -13.14
C GLN A 91 -20.16 -6.65 -11.75
N GLU A 92 -20.82 -7.79 -11.61
CA GLU A 92 -21.31 -8.28 -10.32
C GLU A 92 -20.17 -8.55 -9.31
N ILE A 93 -19.07 -9.17 -9.77
CA ILE A 93 -17.88 -9.45 -8.95
C ILE A 93 -17.20 -8.14 -8.55
N ILE A 94 -17.08 -7.21 -9.50
CA ILE A 94 -16.45 -5.90 -9.26
C ILE A 94 -17.27 -5.11 -8.25
N ALA A 95 -18.60 -5.04 -8.43
CA ALA A 95 -19.50 -4.34 -7.51
C ALA A 95 -19.45 -4.95 -6.10
N ALA A 96 -19.49 -6.28 -5.98
CA ALA A 96 -19.37 -6.96 -4.69
C ALA A 96 -18.02 -6.67 -4.01
N ALA A 97 -16.92 -6.67 -4.76
CA ALA A 97 -15.60 -6.33 -4.21
C ALA A 97 -15.53 -4.88 -3.71
N GLN A 98 -16.13 -3.93 -4.45
CA GLN A 98 -16.21 -2.52 -4.03
C GLN A 98 -17.07 -2.34 -2.78
N ASP A 99 -18.21 -3.03 -2.68
CA ASP A 99 -19.09 -2.97 -1.51
C ASP A 99 -18.42 -3.55 -0.27
N ASN A 100 -17.75 -4.69 -0.41
CA ASN A 100 -17.01 -5.32 0.68
C ASN A 100 -15.89 -4.41 1.20
N ALA A 101 -15.12 -3.80 0.30
CA ALA A 101 -14.06 -2.87 0.68
C ALA A 101 -14.61 -1.64 1.41
N ARG A 102 -15.67 -1.01 0.86
CA ARG A 102 -16.33 0.15 1.51
C ARG A 102 -16.87 -0.19 2.89
N ARG A 103 -17.49 -1.37 3.04
CA ARG A 103 -18.03 -1.83 4.33
C ARG A 103 -16.92 -2.05 5.35
N PHE A 104 -15.83 -2.70 4.96
CA PHE A 104 -14.68 -2.89 5.85
C PHE A 104 -14.09 -1.54 6.29
N GLU A 105 -13.95 -0.57 5.38
CA GLU A 105 -13.44 0.77 5.71
C GLU A 105 -14.34 1.53 6.71
N GLN A 106 -15.65 1.29 6.70
CA GLN A 106 -16.60 1.92 7.61
C GLN A 106 -16.72 1.20 8.96
N THR A 107 -16.59 -0.12 8.98
CA THR A 107 -16.93 -0.96 10.16
C THR A 107 -15.72 -1.58 10.84
N GLY A 108 -14.60 -1.73 10.12
CA GLY A 108 -13.43 -2.49 10.58
C GLY A 108 -13.63 -4.00 10.60
N SER A 109 -14.73 -4.53 10.05
CA SER A 109 -15.07 -5.95 10.08
C SER A 109 -15.50 -6.48 8.71
N TRP A 110 -15.22 -7.76 8.46
CA TRP A 110 -15.77 -8.49 7.32
C TRP A 110 -17.07 -9.17 7.76
N ASP A 111 -18.18 -8.84 7.11
CA ASP A 111 -19.40 -9.63 7.24
C ASP A 111 -19.22 -10.98 6.54
N ARG A 112 -19.93 -12.02 7.01
CA ARG A 112 -19.96 -13.29 6.28
C ARG A 112 -20.59 -13.06 4.91
N LEU A 113 -19.81 -13.35 3.86
CA LEU A 113 -20.28 -13.49 2.48
C LEU A 113 -21.38 -14.56 2.39
#